data_AF-A0A7S0ASQ2-F1
#
_entry.id   AF-A0A7S0ASQ2-F1
#
_cell.length_a   1.000
_cell.length_b   1.000
_cell.length_c   1.000
_cell.angle_alpha   90.00
_cell.angle_beta   90.00
_cell.angle_gamma   90.00
#
_symmetry.space_group_name_H-M   'P 1'
#
loop_
_entity.id
_entity.type
_entity.pdbx_description
1 polymer ?
#
loop_
_entity_poly.entity_id
_entity_poly.type
_entity_poly.pdbx_seq_one_letter_code
_entity_poly.pdbx_strand_id
1 'polypeptide(L)'
;FNTVQPPAADGSVRVPGHLRAFFDAALIEPLLLGDAAGFAEALGRSCKQAAQVDWTSRGIEVRPDAGEEAAGSAAGEPAPADVERLLRGAACVVGLHPDQAAGAALDLALALGKPAAIVPCCVYQAEFPERRLPDGSPVRAPEDLVTWLLAKDPRLREASLPFEGRNRIVYFDP
;
A
#
# COMPACT_ATOMS: atom_id res chain seq x y z
N PHE A 1 18.56 1.86 2.51
CA PHE A 1 17.40 2.62 3.02
C PHE A 1 17.65 2.90 4.49
N ASN A 2 17.64 4.18 4.88
CA ASN A 2 18.19 4.71 6.13
C ASN A 2 17.76 3.94 7.39
N THR A 3 18.66 3.14 7.98
CA THR A 3 18.43 2.38 9.21
C THR A 3 18.79 3.14 10.49
N VAL A 4 19.20 4.40 10.42
CA VAL A 4 19.53 5.18 11.63
C VAL A 4 18.90 6.57 11.55
N GLN A 5 17.93 6.83 12.43
CA GLN A 5 17.42 8.17 12.69
C GLN A 5 18.26 8.84 13.80
N PRO A 6 18.71 10.11 13.62
CA PRO A 6 19.35 10.87 14.69
C PRO A 6 18.35 11.22 15.80
N PRO A 7 18.74 11.32 17.09
CA PRO A 7 17.82 11.47 18.23
C PRO A 7 16.98 12.77 18.22
N ALA A 8 15.78 12.73 18.80
CA ALA A 8 14.91 13.89 19.01
C ALA A 8 15.45 14.77 20.14
N ALA A 9 15.58 16.08 19.91
CA ALA A 9 16.18 16.99 20.87
C ALA A 9 15.21 17.48 21.97
N ASP A 10 13.91 17.19 21.88
CA ASP A 10 12.88 17.94 22.62
C ASP A 10 11.80 17.11 23.34
N GLY A 11 11.94 15.78 23.43
CA GLY A 11 10.96 14.93 24.14
C GLY A 11 9.58 14.84 23.47
N SER A 12 9.44 15.32 22.23
CA SER A 12 8.25 15.06 21.43
C SER A 12 8.17 13.57 21.03
N VAL A 13 6.96 13.01 21.06
CA VAL A 13 6.69 11.67 20.48
C VAL A 13 6.94 11.80 18.99
N ARG A 14 8.05 11.24 18.51
CA ARG A 14 8.38 11.26 17.08
C ARG A 14 7.44 10.35 16.33
N VAL A 15 6.78 10.91 15.32
CA VAL A 15 6.18 10.12 14.25
C VAL A 15 7.34 9.36 13.57
N PRO A 16 7.27 8.02 13.46
CA PRO A 16 8.29 7.26 12.79
C PRO A 16 8.44 7.74 11.35
N GLY A 17 9.69 7.79 10.86
CA GLY A 17 9.96 8.36 9.53
C GLY A 17 9.44 7.51 8.38
N HIS A 18 8.97 6.30 8.67
CA HIS A 18 8.29 5.41 7.73
C HIS A 18 7.34 4.48 8.51
N LEU A 19 6.26 4.07 7.85
CA LEU A 19 5.30 3.07 8.32
C LEU A 19 5.36 1.88 7.36
N ARG A 20 5.38 0.65 7.90
CA ARG A 20 5.23 -0.59 7.13
C ARG A 20 3.93 -1.27 7.54
N ALA A 21 2.99 -1.32 6.61
CA ALA A 21 1.69 -1.96 6.79
C ALA A 21 1.19 -2.49 5.44
N PHE A 22 0.39 -3.55 5.48
CA PHE A 22 -0.42 -4.03 4.36
C PHE A 22 -1.76 -3.26 4.31
N PHE A 23 -2.10 -2.74 3.13
CA PHE A 23 -3.34 -2.02 2.84
C PHE A 23 -4.32 -2.93 2.11
N ASP A 24 -4.92 -3.85 2.85
CA ASP A 24 -5.98 -4.74 2.35
C ASP A 24 -7.37 -4.26 2.83
N ALA A 25 -8.42 -4.99 2.45
CA ALA A 25 -9.79 -4.69 2.87
C ALA A 25 -9.92 -4.69 4.40
N ALA A 26 -9.21 -5.55 5.13
CA ALA A 26 -9.29 -5.63 6.58
C ALA A 26 -8.76 -4.35 7.26
N LEU A 27 -7.75 -3.69 6.68
CA LEU A 27 -7.28 -2.38 7.14
C LEU A 27 -8.17 -1.23 6.66
N ILE A 28 -8.60 -1.26 5.39
CA ILE A 28 -9.30 -0.15 4.75
C ILE A 28 -10.77 -0.04 5.20
N GLU A 29 -11.48 -1.14 5.41
CA GLU A 29 -12.90 -1.11 5.76
C GLU A 29 -13.19 -0.36 7.07
N PRO A 30 -12.51 -0.63 8.21
CA PRO A 30 -12.73 0.12 9.44
C PRO A 30 -12.41 1.61 9.29
N LEU A 31 -11.37 1.94 8.50
CA LEU A 31 -11.04 3.32 8.16
C LEU A 31 -12.20 3.99 7.43
N LEU A 32 -12.86 3.32 6.48
CA LEU A 32 -14.00 3.92 5.78
C LEU A 32 -15.24 4.08 6.65
N LEU A 33 -15.49 3.13 7.55
CA LEU A 33 -16.63 3.16 8.46
C LEU A 33 -16.47 4.17 9.60
N GLY A 34 -15.28 4.75 9.77
CA GLY A 34 -14.97 5.60 10.92
C GLY A 34 -14.90 4.81 12.23
N ASP A 35 -14.71 3.49 12.14
CA ASP A 35 -14.51 2.62 13.29
C ASP A 35 -13.06 2.73 13.78
N ALA A 36 -12.80 3.71 14.64
CA ALA A 36 -11.47 3.97 15.17
C ALA A 36 -10.88 2.77 15.94
N ALA A 37 -11.72 2.00 16.65
CA ALA A 37 -11.27 0.84 17.40
C ALA A 37 -10.88 -0.31 16.46
N GLY A 38 -11.75 -0.61 15.48
CA GLY A 38 -11.47 -1.61 14.45
C GLY A 38 -10.26 -1.24 13.59
N PHE A 39 -10.09 0.05 13.26
CA PHE A 39 -8.92 0.52 12.52
C PHE A 39 -7.63 0.34 13.32
N ALA A 40 -7.63 0.68 14.61
CA ALA A 40 -6.48 0.49 15.47
C ALA A 40 -6.07 -1.00 15.58
N GLU A 41 -7.05 -1.90 15.73
CA GLU A 41 -6.79 -3.34 15.75
C GLU A 41 -6.24 -3.84 14.42
N ALA A 42 -6.85 -3.45 13.30
CA ALA A 42 -6.43 -3.85 11.96
C ALA A 42 -5.03 -3.33 11.64
N LEU A 43 -4.73 -2.08 11.99
CA LEU A 43 -3.40 -1.49 11.81
C LEU A 43 -2.35 -2.23 12.63
N GLY A 44 -2.64 -2.54 13.90
CA GLY A 44 -1.73 -3.32 14.75
C GLY A 44 -1.41 -4.70 14.16
N ARG A 45 -2.42 -5.41 13.66
CA ARG A 45 -2.22 -6.71 12.98
C ARG A 45 -1.39 -6.55 11.69
N SER A 46 -1.71 -5.55 10.88
CA SER A 46 -1.04 -5.27 9.62
C SER A 46 0.45 -4.91 9.83
N CYS A 47 0.77 -4.09 10.83
CA CYS A 47 2.14 -3.76 11.21
C CYS A 47 2.92 -4.98 11.70
N LYS A 48 2.31 -5.81 12.57
CA LYS A 48 2.92 -7.07 13.04
C LYS A 48 3.25 -8.01 11.89
N GLN A 49 2.31 -8.20 10.97
CA GLN A 49 2.52 -9.01 9.77
C GLN A 49 3.63 -8.41 8.90
N ALA A 50 3.64 -7.09 8.69
CA ALA A 50 4.68 -6.42 7.89
C ALA A 50 6.08 -6.53 8.53
N ALA A 51 6.15 -6.58 9.87
CA ALA A 51 7.41 -6.79 10.61
C ALA A 51 7.96 -8.21 10.47
N GLN A 52 7.10 -9.20 10.19
CA GLN A 52 7.51 -10.58 9.91
C GLN A 52 8.02 -10.76 8.47
N VAL A 53 7.92 -9.73 7.63
CA VAL A 53 8.30 -9.80 6.22
C VAL A 53 9.63 -9.09 6.00
N ASP A 54 10.63 -9.87 5.60
CA ASP A 54 11.93 -9.37 5.19
C ASP A 54 12.02 -9.25 3.66
N TRP A 55 12.70 -8.19 3.23
CA TRP A 55 13.14 -8.04 1.86
C TRP A 55 14.57 -8.56 1.76
N THR A 56 14.73 -9.75 1.16
CA THR A 56 16.04 -10.35 0.91
C THR A 56 16.44 -10.16 -0.54
N SER A 57 17.69 -10.48 -0.87
CA SER A 57 18.16 -10.51 -2.26
C SER A 57 17.47 -11.59 -3.12
N ARG A 58 16.71 -12.50 -2.50
CA ARG A 58 15.93 -13.55 -3.18
C ARG A 58 14.44 -13.22 -3.29
N GLY A 59 14.01 -12.06 -2.77
CA GLY A 59 12.63 -11.62 -2.78
C GLY A 59 12.06 -11.44 -1.37
N ILE A 60 10.74 -11.54 -1.27
CA ILE A 60 10.01 -11.38 -0.02
C ILE A 60 10.05 -12.72 0.74
N GLU A 61 10.62 -12.71 1.94
CA GLU A 61 10.66 -13.88 2.82
C GLU A 61 9.87 -13.60 4.10
N VAL A 62 8.99 -14.52 4.48
CA VAL A 62 8.27 -14.47 5.76
C VAL A 62 9.14 -15.17 6.79
N ARG A 63 9.53 -14.47 7.85
CA ARG A 63 10.16 -15.11 9.00
C ARG A 63 9.14 -16.08 9.64
N PRO A 64 9.47 -17.37 9.80
CA PRO A 64 8.65 -18.25 10.60
C PRO A 64 8.56 -17.66 12.00
N ASP A 65 7.35 -17.73 12.58
CA ASP A 65 6.95 -17.07 13.81
C ASP A 65 8.03 -17.24 14.89
N ALA A 66 8.90 -16.23 15.03
CA ALA A 66 9.83 -16.15 16.16
C ALA A 66 8.95 -15.69 17.31
N GLY A 67 8.29 -16.66 17.96
CA GLY A 67 7.25 -16.42 18.95
C GLY A 67 7.63 -15.27 19.88
N GLU A 68 6.73 -14.28 20.00
CA GLU A 68 6.66 -13.08 20.85
C GLU A 68 7.94 -12.28 21.24
N GLU A 69 9.16 -12.79 21.10
CA GLU A 69 10.37 -12.26 21.74
C GLU A 69 11.34 -11.54 20.80
N ALA A 70 11.01 -11.40 19.50
CA ALA A 70 11.85 -10.68 18.55
C ALA A 70 11.22 -9.42 17.94
N ALA A 71 10.19 -8.86 18.59
CA ALA A 71 9.79 -7.47 18.35
C ALA A 71 10.80 -6.53 19.05
N GLY A 72 12.04 -6.53 18.56
CA GLY A 72 13.03 -5.53 18.94
C GLY A 72 12.48 -4.15 18.60
N SER A 73 12.04 -3.43 19.62
CA SER A 73 11.61 -2.03 19.61
C SER A 73 12.59 -1.17 18.79
N ALA A 74 12.27 -0.92 17.53
CA ALA A 74 13.00 -0.01 16.67
C ALA A 74 12.05 1.09 16.20
N ALA A 75 12.07 2.21 16.94
CA ALA A 75 11.33 3.46 16.73
C ALA A 75 9.80 3.34 16.89
N GLY A 76 9.23 4.19 17.74
CA GLY A 76 7.83 4.09 18.20
C GLY A 76 6.85 3.94 17.04
N GLU A 77 6.05 2.87 17.09
CA GLU A 77 4.95 2.66 16.15
C GLU A 77 4.05 3.90 16.13
N PRO A 78 3.62 4.38 14.96
CA PRO A 78 2.78 5.56 14.90
C PRO A 78 1.45 5.25 15.59
N ALA A 79 0.95 6.19 16.39
CA ALA A 79 -0.38 6.04 16.97
C ALA A 79 -1.40 5.84 15.84
N PRO A 80 -2.37 4.92 15.97
CA PRO A 80 -3.36 4.69 14.91
C PRO A 80 -4.08 5.96 14.45
N ALA A 81 -4.38 6.86 15.38
CA ALA A 81 -4.97 8.17 15.06
C ALA A 81 -4.07 9.04 14.18
N ASP A 82 -2.74 8.96 14.33
CA ASP A 82 -1.81 9.67 13.45
C ASP A 82 -1.78 9.07 12.05
N VAL A 83 -1.82 7.74 11.93
CA VAL A 83 -1.89 7.06 10.63
C VAL A 83 -3.19 7.39 9.92
N GLU A 84 -4.33 7.31 10.61
CA GLU A 84 -5.62 7.70 10.07
C GLU A 84 -5.61 9.16 9.60
N ARG A 85 -5.08 10.07 10.42
CA ARG A 85 -4.94 11.48 10.07
C ARG A 85 -4.07 11.69 8.83
N LEU A 86 -2.96 10.97 8.70
CA LEU A 86 -2.10 11.05 7.52
C LEU A 86 -2.81 10.56 6.25
N LEU A 87 -3.48 9.41 6.34
CA LEU A 87 -4.20 8.82 5.20
C LEU A 87 -5.35 9.72 4.74
N ARG A 88 -6.18 10.21 5.67
CA ARG A 88 -7.28 11.13 5.35
C ARG A 88 -6.80 12.51 4.94
N GLY A 89 -5.69 12.98 5.50
CA GLY A 89 -5.07 14.27 5.20
C GLY A 89 -4.31 14.31 3.89
N ALA A 90 -4.00 13.16 3.28
CA ALA A 90 -3.34 13.09 1.99
C ALA A 90 -4.15 13.84 0.91
N ALA A 91 -3.44 14.62 0.08
CA ALA A 91 -4.03 15.33 -1.04
C ALA A 91 -4.28 14.39 -2.24
N CYS A 92 -3.43 13.39 -2.42
CA CYS A 92 -3.53 12.39 -3.48
C CYS A 92 -2.73 11.13 -3.12
N VAL A 93 -2.94 10.06 -3.89
CA VAL A 93 -2.14 8.83 -3.85
C VAL A 93 -1.38 8.68 -5.16
N VAL A 94 -0.05 8.59 -5.08
CA VAL A 94 0.81 8.47 -6.27
C VAL A 94 1.66 7.21 -6.16
N GLY A 95 1.66 6.40 -7.22
CA GLY A 95 2.51 5.22 -7.34
C GLY A 95 3.26 5.25 -8.66
N LEU A 96 4.56 5.49 -8.63
CA LEU A 96 5.43 5.41 -9.81
C LEU A 96 6.14 4.06 -9.79
N HIS A 97 5.68 3.11 -10.63
CA HIS A 97 6.11 1.71 -10.62
C HIS A 97 5.95 1.05 -9.24
N PRO A 98 4.72 1.05 -8.66
CA PRO A 98 4.50 0.60 -7.28
C PRO A 98 4.49 -0.94 -7.13
N ASP A 99 5.16 -1.68 -8.01
CA ASP A 99 5.30 -3.14 -7.99
C ASP A 99 4.01 -3.87 -7.55
N GLN A 100 4.07 -4.73 -6.52
CA GLN A 100 2.92 -5.46 -5.97
C GLN A 100 1.80 -4.55 -5.43
N ALA A 101 2.13 -3.33 -5.02
CA ALA A 101 1.22 -2.40 -4.36
C ALA A 101 0.31 -1.61 -5.32
N ALA A 102 0.44 -1.79 -6.64
CA ALA A 102 -0.37 -1.06 -7.63
C ALA A 102 -1.89 -1.13 -7.37
N GLY A 103 -2.39 -2.34 -7.08
CA GLY A 103 -3.81 -2.54 -6.77
C GLY A 103 -4.22 -1.88 -5.45
N ALA A 104 -3.49 -2.17 -4.37
CA ALA A 104 -3.78 -1.65 -3.03
C ALA A 104 -3.71 -0.12 -2.95
N ALA A 105 -2.75 0.51 -3.65
CA ALA A 105 -2.65 1.96 -3.72
C ALA A 105 -3.88 2.59 -4.41
N LEU A 106 -4.35 1.97 -5.49
CA LEU A 106 -5.55 2.44 -6.18
C LEU A 106 -6.82 2.21 -5.32
N ASP A 107 -6.92 1.05 -4.69
CA ASP A 107 -8.05 0.69 -3.81
C ASP A 107 -8.16 1.67 -2.64
N LEU A 108 -7.03 2.03 -2.00
CA LEU A 108 -6.99 3.05 -0.96
C LEU A 108 -7.50 4.41 -1.46
N ALA A 109 -7.07 4.83 -2.66
CA ALA A 109 -7.45 6.12 -3.21
C ALA A 109 -8.95 6.19 -3.56
N LEU A 110 -9.48 5.14 -4.18
CA LEU A 110 -10.90 4.99 -4.49
C LEU A 110 -11.74 4.98 -3.20
N ALA A 111 -11.31 4.20 -2.22
CA ALA A 111 -11.94 4.09 -0.91
C ALA A 111 -12.04 5.47 -0.21
N LEU A 112 -10.94 6.23 -0.19
CA LEU A 112 -10.89 7.54 0.46
C LEU A 112 -11.42 8.70 -0.40
N GLY A 113 -11.86 8.43 -1.65
CA GLY A 113 -12.26 9.47 -2.58
C GLY A 113 -11.14 10.47 -2.89
N LYS A 114 -9.89 9.99 -2.96
CA LYS A 114 -8.70 10.82 -3.17
C LYS A 114 -8.24 10.75 -4.62
N PRO A 115 -7.80 11.87 -5.22
CA PRO A 115 -7.11 11.84 -6.50
C PRO A 115 -5.97 10.80 -6.50
N ALA A 116 -5.82 10.07 -7.60
CA ALA A 116 -4.84 8.99 -7.72
C ALA A 116 -4.09 9.04 -9.05
N ALA A 117 -2.81 8.66 -9.04
CA ALA A 117 -1.96 8.55 -10.22
C ALA A 117 -1.03 7.34 -10.08
N ILE A 118 -1.34 6.25 -10.78
CA ILE A 118 -0.65 4.96 -10.67
C ILE A 118 -0.03 4.58 -12.02
N VAL A 119 1.29 4.39 -12.06
CA VAL A 119 2.02 3.88 -13.22
C VAL A 119 2.38 2.40 -12.97
N PRO A 120 1.54 1.44 -13.38
CA PRO A 120 1.83 0.02 -13.20
C PRO A 120 2.95 -0.46 -14.13
N CYS A 121 3.75 -1.43 -13.67
CA CYS A 121 4.87 -2.01 -14.43
C CYS A 121 4.76 -3.54 -14.55
N CYS A 122 4.61 -4.25 -13.43
CA CYS A 122 4.76 -5.69 -13.31
C CYS A 122 3.48 -6.34 -12.79
N VAL A 123 3.11 -7.49 -13.36
CA VAL A 123 1.86 -8.20 -13.04
C VAL A 123 1.91 -9.01 -11.76
N TYR A 124 3.09 -9.52 -11.40
CA TYR A 124 3.31 -10.46 -10.30
C TYR A 124 2.30 -11.62 -10.28
N GLN A 125 2.06 -12.25 -11.44
CA GLN A 125 1.00 -13.26 -11.63
C GLN A 125 1.08 -14.42 -10.61
N ALA A 126 2.29 -14.85 -10.23
CA ALA A 126 2.46 -15.91 -9.24
C ALA A 126 2.00 -15.50 -7.83
N GLU A 127 2.10 -14.21 -7.49
CA GLU A 127 1.71 -13.65 -6.19
C GLU A 127 0.25 -13.19 -6.17
N PHE A 128 -0.31 -12.83 -7.34
CA PHE A 128 -1.70 -12.42 -7.50
C PHE A 128 -2.48 -13.33 -8.47
N PRO A 129 -2.54 -14.65 -8.20
CA PRO A 129 -3.22 -15.61 -9.05
C PRO A 129 -4.73 -15.41 -9.07
N GLU A 130 -5.31 -14.51 -8.28
CA GLU A 130 -6.72 -14.15 -8.18
C GLU A 130 -7.12 -12.95 -9.06
N ARG A 131 -6.16 -12.17 -9.59
CA ARG A 131 -6.48 -11.05 -10.50
C ARG A 131 -7.09 -11.58 -11.80
N ARG A 132 -8.31 -11.14 -12.11
CA ARG A 132 -9.07 -11.54 -13.30
C ARG A 132 -9.57 -10.33 -14.05
N LEU A 133 -9.39 -10.32 -15.37
CA LEU A 133 -10.03 -9.37 -16.26
C LEU A 133 -11.57 -9.53 -16.21
N PRO A 134 -12.34 -8.55 -16.71
CA PRO A 134 -13.80 -8.62 -16.73
C PRO A 134 -14.37 -9.85 -17.46
N ASP A 135 -13.63 -10.40 -18.43
CA ASP A 135 -13.98 -11.62 -19.16
C ASP A 135 -13.64 -12.92 -18.39
N GLY A 136 -13.08 -12.80 -17.19
CA GLY A 136 -12.67 -13.92 -16.34
C GLY A 136 -11.29 -14.50 -16.68
N SER A 137 -10.56 -13.94 -17.65
CA SER A 137 -9.19 -14.37 -17.95
C SER A 137 -8.19 -13.85 -16.90
N PRO A 138 -7.08 -14.57 -16.62
CA PRO A 138 -6.07 -14.13 -15.67
C PRO A 138 -5.23 -12.96 -16.20
N VAL A 139 -4.79 -12.08 -15.30
CA VAL A 139 -3.84 -11.00 -15.61
C VAL A 139 -2.43 -11.59 -15.80
N ARG A 140 -1.88 -11.51 -17.02
CA ARG A 140 -0.57 -12.09 -17.36
C ARG A 140 0.40 -11.10 -18.00
N ALA A 141 -0.13 -10.07 -18.64
CA ALA A 141 0.64 -9.01 -19.28
C ALA A 141 0.40 -7.65 -18.59
N PRO A 142 1.35 -6.70 -18.67
CA PRO A 142 1.16 -5.37 -18.09
C PRO A 142 -0.06 -4.63 -18.64
N GLU A 143 -0.44 -4.90 -19.89
CA GLU A 143 -1.65 -4.36 -20.52
C GLU A 143 -2.92 -4.93 -19.88
N ASP A 144 -2.89 -6.19 -19.44
CA ASP A 144 -3.96 -6.81 -18.64
C ASP A 144 -4.04 -6.12 -17.28
N LEU A 145 -2.90 -5.79 -16.65
CA LEU A 145 -2.89 -5.11 -15.35
C LEU A 145 -3.53 -3.73 -15.45
N VAL A 146 -3.23 -2.96 -16.50
CA VAL A 146 -3.90 -1.67 -16.75
C VAL A 146 -5.41 -1.88 -16.92
N THR A 147 -5.82 -2.86 -17.72
CA THR A 147 -7.24 -3.19 -17.94
C THR A 147 -7.95 -3.59 -16.64
N TRP A 148 -7.29 -4.40 -15.82
CA TRP A 148 -7.78 -4.81 -14.50
C TRP A 148 -7.94 -3.64 -13.55
N LEU A 149 -6.98 -2.70 -13.53
CA LEU A 149 -7.06 -1.49 -12.70
C LEU A 149 -8.23 -0.59 -13.16
N LEU A 150 -8.36 -0.33 -14.46
CA LEU A 150 -9.45 0.48 -15.03
C LEU A 150 -10.84 -0.12 -14.74
N ALA A 151 -10.94 -1.45 -14.65
CA ALA A 151 -12.20 -2.13 -14.34
C ALA A 151 -12.70 -1.92 -12.90
N LYS A 152 -11.87 -1.40 -11.99
CA LYS A 152 -12.24 -1.19 -10.58
C LYS A 152 -13.28 -0.09 -10.37
N ASP A 153 -13.26 0.96 -11.20
CA ASP A 153 -14.20 2.09 -11.10
C ASP A 153 -14.37 2.77 -12.48
N PRO A 154 -15.61 3.02 -12.94
CA PRO A 154 -15.87 3.59 -14.27
C PRO A 154 -15.37 5.03 -14.45
N ARG A 155 -15.01 5.72 -13.37
CA ARG A 155 -14.43 7.08 -13.40
C ARG A 155 -12.93 7.08 -13.68
N LEU A 156 -12.27 5.92 -13.59
CA LEU A 156 -10.85 5.81 -13.85
C LEU A 156 -10.53 6.11 -15.32
N ARG A 157 -9.38 6.75 -15.52
CA ARG A 157 -8.89 7.14 -16.83
C ARG A 157 -7.46 6.67 -17.01
N GLU A 158 -7.05 6.68 -18.27
CA GLU A 158 -5.71 6.32 -18.67
C GLU A 158 -5.06 7.45 -19.49
N ALA A 159 -3.74 7.59 -19.38
CA ALA A 159 -2.91 8.37 -20.29
C ALA A 159 -1.53 7.73 -20.46
N SER A 160 -0.75 8.25 -21.42
CA SER A 160 0.68 7.94 -21.57
C SER A 160 1.52 9.14 -21.14
N LEU A 161 2.51 8.91 -20.30
CA LEU A 161 3.44 9.94 -19.82
C LEU A 161 4.66 10.06 -20.75
N PRO A 162 5.26 11.26 -20.90
CA PRO A 162 6.32 11.52 -21.87
C PRO A 162 7.70 11.06 -21.33
N PHE A 163 7.85 9.78 -21.02
CA PHE A 163 9.12 9.16 -20.65
C PHE A 163 9.22 7.73 -21.19
N GLU A 164 10.45 7.20 -21.26
CA GLU A 164 10.76 5.88 -21.81
C GLU A 164 10.44 4.72 -20.84
N GLY A 165 10.14 3.54 -21.38
CA GLY A 165 9.80 2.36 -20.59
C GLY A 165 8.30 2.26 -20.28
N ARG A 166 7.95 1.80 -19.07
CA ARG A 166 6.55 1.64 -18.64
C ARG A 166 5.98 3.00 -18.24
N ASN A 167 5.21 3.61 -19.13
CA ASN A 167 4.75 5.00 -19.03
C ASN A 167 3.21 5.18 -19.09
N ARG A 168 2.45 4.08 -19.11
CA ARG A 168 0.98 4.12 -19.02
C ARG A 168 0.58 4.45 -17.57
N ILE A 169 -0.22 5.48 -17.39
CA ILE A 169 -0.76 5.91 -16.09
C ILE A 169 -2.25 5.62 -16.02
N VAL A 170 -2.70 5.01 -14.93
CA VAL A 170 -4.10 4.94 -14.51
C VAL A 170 -4.33 6.00 -13.45
N TYR A 171 -5.31 6.88 -13.64
CA TYR A 171 -5.57 7.98 -12.73
C TYR A 171 -7.05 8.16 -12.40
N PHE A 172 -7.29 8.75 -11.23
CA PHE A 172 -8.59 9.09 -10.67
C PHE A 172 -8.60 10.55 -10.27
N ASP A 173 -9.61 11.30 -10.70
CA ASP A 173 -9.81 12.71 -10.35
C ASP A 173 -11.31 12.89 -10.00
N PRO A 174 -11.68 12.77 -8.71
CA PRO A 174 -13.07 12.68 -8.23
C PRO A 174 -13.94 13.91 -8.46
#